data_AF-A0A7S0CV42-F1
#
_entry.id   AF-A0A7S0CV42-F1
#
_cell.length_a   1.000
_cell.length_b   1.000
_cell.length_c   1.000
_cell.angle_alpha   90.00
_cell.angle_beta   90.00
_cell.angle_gamma   90.00
#
_symmetry.space_group_name_H-M   'P 1'
#
loop_
_entity.id
_entity.type
_entity.pdbx_description
1 polymer ?
#
loop_
_entity_poly.entity_id
_entity_poly.type
_entity_poly.pdbx_seq_one_letter_code
_entity_poly.pdbx_strand_id
1 'polypeptide(L)'
;GSLGALALTFAHYVASVIPGWEAGGFEQSADFKVKGLALIAVAVAAALNCLSASHGGGVAKVFLTATLLGCAFVFSLGVAGAFGVHDKSHGWDGGTGWTNATTVTKSVAEENFEFTTIFDGTRSVSALGVGLVSALWAFSGAMDAASIGEEILDPERNLPRVGICGLTVVSSVYLCLNLAYLMVLPADVIANGSTSETSDSKRAMGVFFARTVAGRYAGLAVTVVVALSSFGALNSCMY
;
A
#
# COMPACT_ATOMS: atom_id res chain seq x y z
N GLY A 1 -12.69 -5.75 -12.12
CA GLY A 1 -12.53 -5.72 -10.65
C GLY A 1 -11.13 -5.28 -10.27
N SER A 2 -10.12 -6.14 -10.46
CA SER A 2 -8.73 -5.89 -10.07
C SER A 2 -7.96 -4.90 -10.95
N LEU A 3 -8.11 -5.00 -12.29
CA LEU A 3 -7.38 -4.16 -13.25
C LEU A 3 -7.65 -2.65 -13.06
N GLY A 4 -8.92 -2.25 -12.86
CA GLY A 4 -9.26 -0.84 -12.60
C GLY A 4 -8.67 -0.31 -11.29
N ALA A 5 -8.69 -1.12 -10.23
CA ALA A 5 -8.16 -0.74 -8.92
C ALA A 5 -6.62 -0.62 -8.93
N LEU A 6 -5.90 -1.50 -9.63
CA LEU A 6 -4.45 -1.40 -9.79
C LEU A 6 -4.08 -0.16 -10.63
N ALA A 7 -4.87 0.18 -11.65
CA ALA A 7 -4.65 1.35 -12.50
C ALA A 7 -4.87 2.65 -11.73
N LEU A 8 -5.91 2.68 -10.90
CA LEU A 8 -6.14 3.80 -9.98
C LEU A 8 -5.03 3.89 -8.92
N THR A 9 -4.57 2.77 -8.37
CA THR A 9 -3.46 2.76 -7.41
C THR A 9 -2.22 3.38 -8.04
N PHE A 10 -1.82 2.91 -9.23
CA PHE A 10 -0.75 3.52 -10.01
C PHE A 10 -0.95 5.02 -10.19
N ALA A 11 -2.14 5.44 -10.64
CA ALA A 11 -2.44 6.83 -10.90
C ALA A 11 -2.40 7.71 -9.64
N HIS A 12 -2.89 7.23 -8.50
CA HIS A 12 -2.82 7.93 -7.21
C HIS A 12 -1.38 8.13 -6.75
N TYR A 13 -0.53 7.10 -6.92
CA TYR A 13 0.89 7.22 -6.59
C TYR A 13 1.59 8.20 -7.53
N VAL A 14 1.38 8.14 -8.85
CA VAL A 14 1.97 9.12 -9.78
C VAL A 14 1.48 10.54 -9.50
N ALA A 15 0.18 10.72 -9.23
CA ALA A 15 -0.41 12.01 -8.88
C ALA A 15 0.23 12.61 -7.61
N SER A 16 0.64 11.79 -6.65
CA SER A 16 1.23 12.25 -5.38
C SER A 16 2.55 13.03 -5.53
N VAL A 17 3.22 12.93 -6.68
CA VAL A 17 4.48 13.62 -6.99
C VAL A 17 4.24 14.91 -7.77
N ILE A 18 3.08 15.08 -8.42
CA ILE A 18 2.75 16.25 -9.21
C ILE A 18 2.25 17.37 -8.28
N PRO A 19 2.98 18.49 -8.13
CA PRO A 19 2.55 19.58 -7.28
C PRO A 19 1.22 20.17 -7.77
N GLY A 20 0.27 20.38 -6.86
CA GLY A 20 -1.04 20.96 -7.18
C GLY A 20 -2.07 19.98 -7.76
N TRP A 21 -1.73 18.68 -7.88
CA TRP A 21 -2.73 17.64 -8.11
C TRP A 21 -3.26 17.11 -6.78
N GLU A 22 -4.54 17.38 -6.50
CA GLU A 22 -5.25 16.64 -5.47
C GLU A 22 -5.75 15.34 -6.09
N ALA A 23 -5.27 14.20 -5.59
CA ALA A 23 -5.67 12.91 -6.14
C ALA A 23 -7.13 12.55 -5.81
N GLY A 24 -7.74 13.25 -4.85
CA GLY A 24 -9.06 12.93 -4.31
C GLY A 24 -9.03 11.65 -3.47
N GLY A 25 -10.21 11.10 -3.16
CA GLY A 25 -10.33 9.79 -2.52
C GLY A 25 -10.07 8.65 -3.50
N PHE A 26 -10.01 7.41 -3.02
CA PHE A 26 -9.85 6.24 -3.90
C PHE A 26 -11.18 5.86 -4.61
N GLU A 27 -11.07 5.16 -5.75
CA GLU A 27 -12.17 4.64 -6.58
C GLU A 27 -13.24 5.66 -7.00
N GLN A 28 -14.33 5.77 -6.25
CA GLN A 28 -15.49 6.58 -6.65
C GLN A 28 -15.21 8.08 -6.47
N SER A 29 -14.45 8.42 -5.43
CA SER A 29 -14.09 9.79 -5.04
C SER A 29 -12.79 10.31 -5.69
N ALA A 30 -12.21 9.55 -6.63
CA ALA A 30 -11.00 9.95 -7.34
C ALA A 30 -11.27 11.10 -8.32
N ASP A 31 -10.35 12.06 -8.37
CA ASP A 31 -10.40 13.18 -9.30
C ASP A 31 -10.40 12.67 -10.76
N PHE A 32 -11.10 13.38 -11.64
CA PHE A 32 -11.14 13.06 -13.07
C PHE A 32 -9.73 12.97 -13.69
N LYS A 33 -8.78 13.77 -13.21
CA LYS A 33 -7.36 13.71 -13.62
C LYS A 33 -6.71 12.36 -13.30
N VAL A 34 -6.98 11.82 -12.11
CA VAL A 34 -6.47 10.51 -11.69
C VAL A 34 -7.12 9.40 -12.49
N LYS A 35 -8.43 9.48 -12.73
CA LYS A 35 -9.17 8.54 -13.60
C LYS A 35 -8.61 8.55 -15.03
N GLY A 36 -8.33 9.74 -15.58
CA GLY A 36 -7.70 9.88 -16.89
C GLY A 36 -6.30 9.25 -16.95
N LEU A 37 -5.48 9.46 -15.93
CA LEU A 37 -4.16 8.85 -15.84
C LEU A 37 -4.23 7.31 -15.71
N ALA A 38 -5.20 6.79 -14.96
CA ALA A 38 -5.45 5.36 -14.86
C ALA A 38 -5.82 4.75 -16.23
N LEU A 39 -6.67 5.42 -17.01
CA LEU A 39 -7.02 4.97 -18.37
C LEU A 39 -5.80 4.96 -19.30
N ILE A 40 -4.95 5.98 -19.23
CA ILE A 40 -3.70 6.02 -20.00
C ILE A 40 -2.80 4.86 -19.60
N ALA A 41 -2.65 4.58 -18.30
CA ALA A 41 -1.83 3.47 -17.81
C ALA A 41 -2.33 2.12 -18.35
N VAL A 42 -3.65 1.90 -18.37
CA VAL A 42 -4.25 0.70 -18.96
C VAL A 42 -3.99 0.62 -20.45
N ALA A 43 -4.15 1.72 -21.20
CA ALA A 43 -3.89 1.74 -22.63
C ALA A 43 -2.41 1.46 -22.97
N VAL A 44 -1.48 2.00 -22.17
CA VAL A 44 -0.04 1.75 -22.32
C VAL A 44 0.28 0.30 -21.98
N ALA A 45 -0.24 -0.24 -20.88
CA ALA A 45 -0.05 -1.65 -20.54
C ALA A 45 -0.61 -2.56 -21.65
N ALA A 46 -1.79 -2.24 -22.20
CA ALA A 46 -2.37 -2.97 -23.33
C ALA A 46 -1.45 -2.95 -24.55
N ALA A 47 -0.96 -1.77 -24.94
CA ALA A 47 -0.06 -1.62 -26.08
C ALA A 47 1.27 -2.37 -25.86
N LEU A 48 1.84 -2.29 -24.66
CA LEU A 48 3.05 -3.03 -24.31
C LEU A 48 2.81 -4.54 -24.38
N ASN A 49 1.67 -5.06 -23.92
CA ASN A 49 1.35 -6.47 -24.06
C ASN A 49 1.20 -6.89 -25.54
N CYS A 50 0.57 -6.06 -26.38
CA CYS A 50 0.47 -6.32 -27.82
C CYS A 50 1.84 -6.32 -28.52
N LEU A 51 2.80 -5.51 -28.06
CA LEU A 51 4.14 -5.40 -28.63
C LEU A 51 5.14 -6.39 -28.01
N SER A 52 4.96 -6.76 -26.75
CA SER A 52 5.89 -7.53 -25.91
C SER A 52 5.53 -9.01 -25.79
N ALA A 53 4.56 -9.48 -26.57
CA ALA A 53 4.19 -10.91 -26.68
C ALA A 53 5.39 -11.85 -26.92
N SER A 54 6.56 -11.34 -27.32
CA SER A 54 7.80 -12.08 -27.54
C SER A 54 8.80 -12.12 -26.37
N HIS A 55 8.61 -11.40 -25.26
CA HIS A 55 9.60 -11.28 -24.15
C HIS A 55 9.07 -11.81 -22.79
N GLY A 56 8.32 -12.92 -22.81
CA GLY A 56 7.67 -13.50 -21.63
C GLY A 56 8.64 -13.97 -20.54
N GLY A 57 8.48 -13.44 -19.32
CA GLY A 57 9.07 -13.95 -18.08
C GLY A 57 10.16 -13.07 -17.43
N GLY A 58 10.92 -12.30 -18.20
CA GLY A 58 11.98 -11.43 -17.65
C GLY A 58 11.43 -10.18 -16.94
N VAL A 59 10.45 -9.53 -17.55
CA VAL A 59 9.86 -8.28 -17.08
C VAL A 59 9.12 -8.46 -15.75
N ALA A 60 8.37 -9.56 -15.59
CA ALA A 60 7.64 -9.87 -14.35
C ALA A 60 8.58 -10.03 -13.14
N LYS A 61 9.77 -10.63 -13.34
CA LYS A 61 10.78 -10.77 -12.27
C LYS A 61 11.34 -9.43 -11.82
N VAL A 62 11.55 -8.49 -12.75
CA VAL A 62 12.01 -7.13 -12.41
C VAL A 62 10.97 -6.42 -11.56
N PHE A 63 9.70 -6.49 -11.93
CA PHE A 63 8.63 -5.89 -11.12
C PHE A 63 8.51 -6.54 -9.75
N LEU A 64 8.52 -7.88 -9.67
CA LEU A 64 8.42 -8.59 -8.40
C LEU A 64 9.60 -8.28 -7.46
N THR A 65 10.83 -8.24 -7.99
CA THR A 65 12.01 -7.88 -7.19
C THR A 65 11.94 -6.44 -6.71
N ALA A 66 11.50 -5.50 -7.54
CA ALA A 66 11.27 -4.12 -7.13
C ALA A 66 10.21 -4.02 -6.02
N THR A 67 9.10 -4.75 -6.12
CA THR A 67 8.04 -4.80 -5.09
C THR A 67 8.58 -5.30 -3.76
N LEU A 68 9.31 -6.43 -3.76
CA LEU A 68 9.86 -7.01 -2.53
C LEU A 68 10.87 -6.08 -1.85
N LEU A 69 11.75 -5.43 -2.63
CA LEU A 69 12.66 -4.42 -2.12
C LEU A 69 11.91 -3.20 -1.55
N GLY A 70 10.82 -2.79 -2.21
CA GLY A 70 9.91 -1.76 -1.69
C GLY A 70 9.30 -2.10 -0.35
N CYS A 71 8.75 -3.31 -0.22
CA CYS A 71 8.20 -3.77 1.04
C CYS A 71 9.26 -3.80 2.15
N ALA A 72 10.46 -4.28 1.84
CA ALA A 72 11.57 -4.29 2.79
C ALA A 72 11.99 -2.86 3.20
N PHE A 73 12.00 -1.92 2.26
CA PHE A 73 12.29 -0.51 2.53
C PHE A 73 11.21 0.17 3.38
N VAL A 74 9.92 -0.05 3.09
CA VAL A 74 8.82 0.49 3.90
C VAL A 74 8.84 -0.10 5.31
N PHE A 75 9.11 -1.40 5.43
CA PHE A 75 9.24 -2.04 6.74
C PHE A 75 10.42 -1.50 7.53
N SER A 76 11.59 -1.30 6.90
CA SER A 76 12.75 -0.72 7.58
C SER A 76 12.52 0.72 8.01
N LEU A 77 11.78 1.52 7.24
CA LEU A 77 11.30 2.83 7.67
C LEU A 77 10.38 2.74 8.88
N GLY A 78 9.49 1.74 8.94
CA GLY A 78 8.60 1.54 10.09
C GLY A 78 9.34 1.20 11.36
N VAL A 79 10.32 0.30 11.25
CA VAL A 79 11.22 -0.04 12.34
C VAL A 79 12.03 1.19 12.78
N ALA A 80 12.62 1.93 11.85
CA ALA A 80 13.36 3.16 12.15
C ALA A 80 12.48 4.19 12.86
N GLY A 81 11.25 4.37 12.38
CA GLY A 81 10.28 5.27 12.99
C GLY A 81 9.88 4.86 14.41
N ALA A 82 9.56 3.58 14.61
CA ALA A 82 9.24 3.02 15.93
C ALA A 82 10.37 3.21 16.95
N PHE A 83 11.64 3.16 16.51
CA PHE A 83 12.81 3.43 17.36
C PHE A 83 13.14 4.93 17.50
N GLY A 84 12.27 5.83 17.05
CA GLY A 84 12.41 7.28 17.22
C GLY A 84 13.37 7.94 16.23
N VAL A 85 13.72 7.28 15.12
CA VAL A 85 14.43 7.88 14.00
C VAL A 85 13.42 8.63 13.12
N HIS A 86 12.82 9.66 13.70
CA HIS A 86 11.96 10.62 12.99
C HIS A 86 12.66 11.97 12.92
N ASP A 87 12.47 12.67 11.80
CA ASP A 87 12.90 14.06 11.68
C ASP A 87 12.21 14.88 12.79
N LYS A 88 12.97 15.36 13.77
CA LYS A 88 12.48 16.02 15.00
C LYS A 88 11.71 17.32 14.75
N SER A 89 11.62 17.73 13.49
CA SER A 89 10.89 18.90 13.03
C SER A 89 9.37 18.70 12.93
N HIS A 90 8.85 17.46 12.88
CA HIS A 90 7.42 17.19 12.64
C HIS A 90 6.89 16.03 13.51
N GLY A 91 6.56 16.29 14.77
CA GLY A 91 5.95 15.32 15.70
C GLY A 91 4.42 15.43 15.78
N TRP A 92 3.72 14.33 15.99
CA TRP A 92 2.28 14.28 16.31
C TRP A 92 2.07 14.45 17.82
N ASP A 93 1.23 15.40 18.25
CA ASP A 93 1.07 15.81 19.65
C ASP A 93 -0.11 15.17 20.40
N GLY A 94 -0.76 14.14 19.83
CA GLY A 94 -1.81 13.39 20.54
C GLY A 94 -3.13 14.16 20.69
N GLY A 95 -3.43 15.13 19.81
CA GLY A 95 -4.81 15.64 19.74
C GLY A 95 -5.06 16.92 18.94
N THR A 96 -4.05 17.68 18.50
CA THR A 96 -4.30 18.99 17.84
C THR A 96 -3.59 19.22 16.51
N GLY A 97 -2.86 18.22 15.99
CA GLY A 97 -2.21 18.25 14.69
C GLY A 97 -0.69 18.33 14.78
N TRP A 98 -0.01 18.35 13.62
CA TRP A 98 1.45 18.38 13.54
C TRP A 98 2.02 19.67 14.17
N THR A 99 2.70 19.56 15.30
CA THR A 99 3.33 20.69 15.98
C THR A 99 4.78 20.40 16.38
N ASN A 100 5.51 21.46 16.70
CA ASN A 100 6.91 21.42 17.08
C ASN A 100 7.09 20.76 18.46
N ALA A 101 7.18 19.43 18.50
CA ALA A 101 7.92 18.53 19.42
C ALA A 101 8.08 18.83 20.94
N THR A 102 7.32 19.73 21.59
CA THR A 102 7.53 20.04 23.03
C THR A 102 6.55 19.40 24.02
N THR A 103 5.49 18.70 23.58
CA THR A 103 4.49 18.15 24.51
C THR A 103 3.95 16.77 24.06
N VAL A 104 4.81 15.77 23.88
CA VAL A 104 4.37 14.39 23.64
C VAL A 104 4.55 13.57 24.92
N THR A 105 3.44 13.21 25.58
CA THR A 105 3.45 12.44 26.85
C THR A 105 3.27 10.93 26.67
N LYS A 106 2.85 10.46 25.48
CA LYS A 106 2.77 9.04 25.09
C LYS A 106 3.21 8.89 23.63
N SER A 107 3.87 7.79 23.29
CA SER A 107 4.20 7.49 21.89
C SER A 107 2.95 7.09 21.10
N VAL A 108 2.93 7.34 19.78
CA VAL A 108 1.82 6.94 18.89
C VAL A 108 1.52 5.44 18.98
N ALA A 109 2.56 4.62 19.14
CA ALA A 109 2.40 3.18 19.31
C ALA A 109 1.67 2.84 20.62
N GLU A 110 2.00 3.50 21.73
CA GLU A 110 1.33 3.29 23.02
C GLU A 110 -0.15 3.66 22.96
N GLU A 111 -0.51 4.70 22.22
CA GLU A 111 -1.90 5.12 22.03
C GLU A 111 -2.67 4.11 21.16
N ASN A 112 -2.09 3.71 20.03
CA ASN A 112 -2.72 2.79 19.09
C ASN A 112 -2.91 1.37 19.64
N PHE A 113 -2.03 0.94 20.56
CA PHE A 113 -2.06 -0.41 21.17
C PHE A 113 -2.65 -0.43 22.58
N GLU A 114 -3.34 0.64 23.00
CA GLU A 114 -4.01 0.65 24.30
C GLU A 114 -5.20 -0.33 24.31
N PHE A 115 -5.14 -1.37 25.16
CA PHE A 115 -6.14 -2.45 25.20
C PHE A 115 -7.59 -1.98 25.41
N THR A 116 -7.77 -0.79 25.98
CA THR A 116 -9.07 -0.17 26.25
C THR A 116 -9.74 0.38 24.99
N THR A 117 -8.96 0.80 23.99
CA THR A 117 -9.44 1.53 22.79
C THR A 117 -9.23 0.75 21.49
N ILE A 118 -8.33 -0.25 21.44
CA ILE A 118 -7.99 -0.99 20.22
C ILE A 118 -9.18 -1.66 19.51
N PHE A 119 -10.27 -1.94 20.21
CA PHE A 119 -11.47 -2.61 19.68
C PHE A 119 -12.68 -1.67 19.54
N ASP A 120 -12.51 -0.37 19.72
CA ASP A 120 -13.64 0.58 19.67
C ASP A 120 -14.34 0.61 18.31
N GLY A 121 -13.60 0.40 17.22
CA GLY A 121 -14.14 0.27 15.86
C GLY A 121 -14.81 -1.07 15.55
N THR A 122 -14.69 -2.09 16.41
CA THR A 122 -15.17 -3.46 16.17
C THR A 122 -16.47 -3.79 16.93
N ARG A 123 -17.13 -2.78 17.51
CA ARG A 123 -18.33 -2.95 18.34
C ARG A 123 -19.56 -3.48 17.59
N SER A 124 -19.53 -3.51 16.26
CA SER A 124 -20.58 -4.10 15.43
C SER A 124 -20.03 -5.19 14.51
N VAL A 125 -20.80 -6.28 14.36
CA VAL A 125 -20.54 -7.34 13.38
C VAL A 125 -20.46 -6.77 11.96
N SER A 126 -21.23 -5.72 11.65
CA SER A 126 -21.17 -5.08 10.33
C SER A 126 -19.84 -4.35 10.10
N ALA A 127 -19.30 -3.67 11.11
CA ALA A 127 -18.02 -2.98 11.02
C ALA A 127 -16.87 -3.98 10.85
N LEU A 128 -16.91 -5.09 11.59
CA LEU A 128 -15.99 -6.21 11.41
C LEU A 128 -16.09 -6.82 10.01
N GLY A 129 -17.32 -7.02 9.50
CA GLY A 129 -17.56 -7.53 8.16
C GLY A 129 -16.95 -6.65 7.06
N VAL A 130 -17.14 -5.33 7.14
CA VAL A 130 -16.55 -4.38 6.19
C VAL A 130 -15.02 -4.43 6.22
N GLY A 131 -14.41 -4.43 7.42
CA GLY A 131 -12.96 -4.54 7.57
C GLY A 131 -12.40 -5.85 7.01
N LEU A 132 -13.09 -6.97 7.24
CA LEU A 132 -12.70 -8.27 6.68
C LEU A 132 -12.78 -8.30 5.15
N VAL A 133 -13.80 -7.71 4.55
CA VAL A 133 -13.91 -7.62 3.08
C VAL A 133 -12.72 -6.83 2.50
N SER A 134 -12.36 -5.70 3.12
CA SER A 134 -11.18 -4.92 2.71
C SER A 134 -9.88 -5.70 2.88
N ALA A 135 -9.72 -6.44 3.98
CA ALA A 135 -8.54 -7.28 4.20
C ALA A 135 -8.45 -8.44 3.19
N LEU A 136 -9.56 -9.14 2.93
CA LEU A 136 -9.64 -10.23 1.96
C LEU A 136 -9.30 -9.78 0.54
N TRP A 137 -9.65 -8.53 0.19
CA TRP A 137 -9.29 -7.96 -1.10
C TRP A 137 -7.77 -7.93 -1.33
N ALA A 138 -6.98 -7.67 -0.28
CA ALA A 138 -5.52 -7.72 -0.36
C ALA A 138 -4.96 -9.12 -0.67
N PHE A 139 -5.74 -10.18 -0.41
CA PHE A 139 -5.38 -11.58 -0.68
C PHE A 139 -5.99 -12.15 -1.98
N SER A 140 -6.72 -11.34 -2.75
CA SER A 140 -7.43 -11.81 -3.95
C SER A 140 -6.51 -12.36 -5.05
N GLY A 141 -5.20 -12.07 -5.04
CA GLY A 141 -4.24 -12.55 -6.03
C GLY A 141 -3.91 -14.05 -5.96
N ALA A 142 -4.36 -14.76 -4.92
CA ALA A 142 -4.13 -16.20 -4.80
C ALA A 142 -4.83 -17.01 -5.90
N MET A 143 -5.95 -16.52 -6.44
CA MET A 143 -6.67 -17.19 -7.52
C MET A 143 -5.92 -17.10 -8.86
N ASP A 144 -5.29 -15.95 -9.13
CA ASP A 144 -4.46 -15.74 -10.32
C ASP A 144 -3.17 -16.57 -10.26
N ALA A 145 -2.66 -16.87 -9.05
CA ALA A 145 -1.52 -17.78 -8.90
C ALA A 145 -1.90 -19.25 -9.13
N ALA A 146 -3.15 -19.63 -8.87
CA ALA A 146 -3.63 -21.00 -9.03
C ALA A 146 -3.81 -21.41 -10.51
N SER A 147 -4.00 -20.45 -11.42
CA SER A 147 -4.12 -20.73 -12.87
C SER A 147 -2.80 -21.24 -13.49
N ILE A 148 -1.66 -20.92 -12.88
CA ILE A 148 -0.33 -21.41 -13.30
C ILE A 148 -0.09 -22.85 -12.79
N GLY A 149 -1.07 -23.44 -12.09
CA GLY A 149 -1.02 -24.80 -11.58
C GLY A 149 -0.70 -25.86 -12.65
N GLU A 150 -1.08 -25.62 -13.90
CA GLU A 150 -0.85 -26.53 -15.04
C GLU A 150 0.63 -26.57 -15.48
N GLU A 151 1.43 -25.56 -15.14
CA GLU A 151 2.87 -25.52 -15.45
C GLU A 151 3.75 -26.09 -14.32
N ILE A 152 3.15 -26.44 -13.18
CA ILE A 152 3.87 -26.96 -12.01
C ILE A 152 4.16 -28.46 -12.19
N LEU A 153 5.44 -28.81 -12.14
CA LEU A 153 5.89 -30.21 -12.05
C LEU A 153 5.41 -30.81 -10.71
N ASP A 154 4.79 -31.99 -10.75
CA ASP A 154 4.24 -32.70 -9.57
C ASP A 154 3.23 -31.86 -8.74
N PRO A 155 2.07 -31.50 -9.34
CA PRO A 155 1.12 -30.57 -8.73
C PRO A 155 0.50 -31.12 -7.43
N GLU A 156 0.29 -32.44 -7.29
CA GLU A 156 -0.29 -33.02 -6.07
C GLU A 156 0.50 -32.67 -4.80
N ARG A 157 1.82 -32.52 -4.91
CA ARG A 157 2.70 -32.20 -3.79
C ARG A 157 3.14 -30.74 -3.78
N ASN A 158 3.42 -30.16 -4.93
CA ASN A 158 4.01 -28.82 -5.02
C ASN A 158 2.96 -27.71 -4.94
N LEU A 159 1.77 -27.92 -5.47
CA LEU A 159 0.68 -26.94 -5.45
C LEU A 159 0.23 -26.60 -4.01
N PRO A 160 -0.02 -27.56 -3.09
CA PRO A 160 -0.33 -27.23 -1.70
C PRO A 160 0.85 -26.58 -0.96
N ARG A 161 2.09 -27.00 -1.23
CA ARG A 161 3.29 -26.42 -0.60
C ARG A 161 3.52 -24.97 -1.01
N VAL A 162 3.46 -24.70 -2.31
CA VAL A 162 3.60 -23.35 -2.87
C VAL A 162 2.47 -22.45 -2.39
N GLY A 163 1.23 -22.96 -2.36
CA GLY A 163 0.08 -22.23 -1.83
C GLY A 163 0.26 -21.82 -0.37
N ILE A 164 0.59 -22.77 0.52
CA ILE A 164 0.80 -22.47 1.95
C ILE A 164 2.00 -21.54 2.16
N CYS A 165 3.12 -21.80 1.50
CA CYS A 165 4.33 -20.99 1.63
C CYS A 165 4.10 -19.56 1.12
N GLY A 166 3.53 -19.42 -0.09
CA GLY A 166 3.21 -18.12 -0.67
C GLY A 166 2.22 -17.34 0.19
N LEU A 167 1.13 -17.97 0.63
CA LEU A 167 0.15 -17.33 1.50
C LEU A 167 0.80 -16.89 2.82
N THR A 168 1.60 -17.74 3.46
CA THR A 168 2.28 -17.42 4.73
C THR A 168 3.24 -16.24 4.57
N VAL A 169 4.02 -16.21 3.49
CA VAL A 169 4.94 -15.10 3.21
C VAL A 169 4.16 -13.80 3.00
N VAL A 170 3.13 -13.82 2.15
CA VAL A 170 2.30 -12.63 1.87
C VAL A 170 1.60 -12.14 3.14
N SER A 171 1.02 -13.04 3.93
CA SER A 171 0.40 -12.70 5.21
C SER A 171 1.40 -12.08 6.19
N SER A 172 2.61 -12.64 6.27
CA SER A 172 3.66 -12.11 7.17
C SER A 172 4.08 -10.70 6.75
N VAL A 173 4.33 -10.47 5.46
CA VAL A 173 4.67 -9.13 4.93
C VAL A 173 3.53 -8.14 5.19
N TYR A 174 2.29 -8.57 4.97
CA TYR A 174 1.12 -7.72 5.22
C TYR A 174 1.00 -7.31 6.68
N LEU A 175 1.14 -8.26 7.61
CA LEU A 175 1.12 -7.97 9.05
C LEU A 175 2.27 -7.04 9.46
N CYS A 176 3.48 -7.29 8.96
CA CYS A 176 4.66 -6.45 9.22
C CYS A 176 4.46 -5.01 8.74
N LEU A 177 3.90 -4.80 7.54
CA LEU A 177 3.64 -3.46 7.01
C LEU A 177 2.52 -2.74 7.76
N ASN A 178 1.44 -3.43 8.12
CA ASN A 178 0.37 -2.84 8.93
C ASN A 178 0.88 -2.45 10.32
N LEU A 179 1.71 -3.30 10.93
CA LEU A 179 2.35 -2.99 12.21
C LEU A 179 3.27 -1.78 12.10
N ALA A 180 4.08 -1.67 11.03
CA ALA A 180 4.91 -0.51 10.76
C ALA A 180 4.09 0.79 10.65
N TYR A 181 2.93 0.76 9.97
CA TYR A 181 2.04 1.92 9.92
C TYR A 181 1.49 2.28 11.29
N LEU A 182 0.99 1.31 12.07
CA LEU A 182 0.43 1.53 13.40
C LEU A 182 1.46 1.96 14.46
N MET A 183 2.75 1.68 14.25
CA MET A 183 3.80 2.17 15.14
C MET A 183 4.14 3.65 14.92
N VAL A 184 3.89 4.17 13.72
CA VAL A 184 4.32 5.51 13.32
C VAL A 184 3.15 6.48 13.18
N LEU A 185 1.98 6.01 12.72
CA LEU A 185 0.83 6.84 12.44
C LEU A 185 -0.32 6.58 13.40
N PRO A 186 -0.95 7.63 13.92
CA PRO A 186 -2.18 7.54 14.71
C PRO A 186 -3.30 6.82 13.96
N ALA A 187 -4.03 5.94 14.65
CA ALA A 187 -5.08 5.11 14.06
C ALA A 187 -6.23 5.93 13.45
N ASP A 188 -6.52 7.12 14.00
CA ASP A 188 -7.50 8.06 13.46
C ASP A 188 -7.08 8.62 12.09
N VAL A 189 -5.78 8.89 11.90
CA VAL A 189 -5.23 9.33 10.60
C VAL A 189 -5.26 8.19 9.58
N ILE A 190 -5.00 6.96 10.02
CA ILE A 190 -5.11 5.76 9.17
C ILE A 190 -6.57 5.54 8.75
N ALA A 191 -7.52 5.68 9.69
CA ALA A 191 -8.94 5.45 9.46
C ALA A 191 -9.60 6.58 8.63
N ASN A 192 -9.21 7.83 8.85
CA ASN A 192 -9.79 9.02 8.21
C ASN A 192 -8.87 9.63 7.14
N GLY A 193 -7.83 8.91 6.70
CA GLY A 193 -6.85 9.41 5.73
C GLY A 193 -7.48 9.90 4.42
N SER A 194 -8.63 9.35 4.03
CA SER A 194 -9.38 9.77 2.85
C SER A 194 -10.29 10.99 3.04
N THR A 195 -10.58 11.42 4.28
CA THR A 195 -11.53 12.49 4.64
C THR A 195 -10.89 13.70 5.32
N SER A 196 -9.64 13.60 5.77
CA SER A 196 -8.95 14.74 6.41
C SER A 196 -8.62 15.85 5.40
N GLU A 197 -8.97 17.09 5.77
CA GLU A 197 -8.90 18.28 4.91
C GLU A 197 -7.48 18.77 4.61
N THR A 198 -6.46 18.17 5.22
CA THR A 198 -5.06 18.52 4.96
C THR A 198 -4.63 17.95 3.61
N SER A 199 -4.10 18.79 2.73
CA SER A 199 -3.63 18.42 1.38
C SER A 199 -2.59 17.30 1.34
N ASP A 200 -1.95 17.01 2.48
CA ASP A 200 -0.94 15.97 2.65
C ASP A 200 -1.52 14.59 2.96
N SER A 201 -2.68 14.49 3.60
CA SER A 201 -3.33 13.23 3.98
C SER A 201 -4.21 12.63 2.88
N LYS A 202 -4.63 13.43 1.88
CA LYS A 202 -5.22 12.94 0.61
C LYS A 202 -4.25 12.13 -0.27
N ARG A 203 -2.98 11.98 0.13
CA ARG A 203 -1.99 11.21 -0.62
C ARG A 203 -2.08 9.72 -0.30
N ALA A 204 -1.55 8.89 -1.20
CA ALA A 204 -1.46 7.46 -0.95
C ALA A 204 -0.71 7.18 0.38
N MET A 205 -1.30 6.32 1.20
CA MET A 205 -0.91 6.10 2.60
C MET A 205 0.60 5.83 2.79
N GLY A 206 1.19 5.03 1.89
CA GLY A 206 2.63 4.73 1.94
C GLY A 206 3.53 5.95 1.74
N VAL A 207 3.11 6.91 0.91
CA VAL A 207 3.86 8.16 0.67
C VAL A 207 3.82 9.04 1.91
N PHE A 208 2.65 9.15 2.53
CA PHE A 208 2.43 9.93 3.74
C PHE A 208 3.27 9.40 4.91
N PHE A 209 3.23 8.08 5.12
CA PHE A 209 4.08 7.39 6.08
C PHE A 209 5.56 7.63 5.83
N ALA A 210 6.05 7.41 4.59
CA ALA A 210 7.48 7.53 4.30
C ALA A 210 7.99 8.97 4.47
N ARG A 211 7.15 9.98 4.16
CA ARG A 211 7.48 11.39 4.42
C ARG A 211 7.55 11.70 5.90
N THR A 212 6.67 11.12 6.71
CA THR A 212 6.65 11.26 8.17
C THR A 212 7.90 10.67 8.81
N VAL A 213 8.41 9.56 8.25
CA VAL A 213 9.62 8.90 8.78
C VAL A 213 10.89 9.61 8.35
N ALA A 214 11.10 9.75 7.04
CA ALA A 214 12.40 10.09 6.46
C ALA A 214 12.32 11.22 5.41
N GLY A 215 11.24 11.99 5.41
CA GLY A 215 11.09 13.20 4.61
C GLY A 215 10.78 12.96 3.13
N ARG A 216 10.91 14.03 2.34
CA ARG A 216 10.43 14.09 0.93
C ARG A 216 11.04 13.01 0.03
N TYR A 217 12.33 12.71 0.19
CA TYR A 217 13.03 11.74 -0.64
C TYR A 217 12.53 10.31 -0.42
N ALA A 218 12.26 9.93 0.84
CA ALA A 218 11.67 8.64 1.16
C ALA A 218 10.25 8.52 0.60
N GLY A 219 9.45 9.58 0.70
CA GLY A 219 8.15 9.66 0.04
C GLY A 219 8.23 9.41 -1.48
N LEU A 220 9.19 10.04 -2.15
CA LEU A 220 9.39 9.85 -3.60
C LEU A 220 9.83 8.42 -3.93
N ALA A 221 10.73 7.83 -3.14
CA ALA A 221 11.16 6.45 -3.31
C ALA A 221 9.99 5.46 -3.21
N VAL A 222 9.14 5.60 -2.17
CA VAL A 222 7.93 4.77 -2.03
C VAL A 222 6.98 4.99 -3.19
N THR A 223 6.79 6.23 -3.63
CA THR A 223 5.95 6.49 -4.80
C THR A 223 6.41 5.73 -6.03
N VAL A 224 7.70 5.82 -6.36
CA VAL A 224 8.25 5.17 -7.56
C VAL A 224 8.10 3.65 -7.47
N VAL A 225 8.44 3.07 -6.32
CA VAL A 225 8.41 1.61 -6.15
C VAL A 225 6.97 1.09 -6.20
N VAL A 226 6.03 1.73 -5.51
CA VAL A 226 4.63 1.27 -5.51
C VAL A 226 3.97 1.50 -6.87
N ALA A 227 4.25 2.63 -7.54
CA ALA A 227 3.76 2.84 -8.91
C ALA A 227 4.28 1.77 -9.86
N LEU A 228 5.59 1.48 -9.85
CA LEU A 228 6.17 0.41 -10.67
C LEU A 228 5.57 -0.96 -10.34
N SER A 229 5.35 -1.25 -9.06
CA SER A 229 4.71 -2.50 -8.61
C SER A 229 3.27 -2.61 -9.12
N SER A 230 2.44 -1.56 -8.97
CA SER A 230 1.06 -1.55 -9.44
C SER A 230 0.98 -1.66 -10.96
N PHE A 231 1.90 -1.00 -11.69
CA PHE A 231 2.00 -1.12 -13.14
C PHE A 231 2.44 -2.52 -13.59
N GLY A 232 3.40 -3.14 -12.88
CA GLY A 232 3.80 -4.52 -13.11
C GLY A 232 2.64 -5.49 -12.91
N ALA A 233 1.88 -5.33 -11.82
CA ALA A 233 0.68 -6.12 -11.55
C ALA A 233 -0.41 -5.91 -12.61
N LEU A 234 -0.63 -4.66 -13.05
CA LEU A 234 -1.53 -4.36 -14.18
C LEU A 234 -1.14 -5.12 -15.43
N ASN A 235 0.16 -5.10 -15.76
CA ASN A 235 0.66 -5.78 -16.94
C ASN A 235 0.48 -7.29 -16.83
N SER A 236 0.73 -7.87 -15.65
CA SER A 236 0.54 -9.31 -15.42
C SER A 236 -0.92 -9.75 -15.52
N CYS A 237 -1.89 -8.94 -15.08
CA CYS A 237 -3.31 -9.26 -15.20
C CYS A 237 -3.85 -9.25 -16.65
N MET A 238 -3.06 -8.78 -17.61
CA MET A 238 -3.42 -8.75 -19.03
C MET A 238 -2.86 -9.93 -19.82
N TYR A 239 -1.96 -10.71 -19.21
CA TYR A 239 -1.51 -12.02 -19.70
C TYR A 239 -2.49 -13.10 -19.26
#